data_AF-A0A1I3ITT9-F1
#
_entry.id   AF-A0A1I3ITT9-F1
#
_cell.length_a   1.000
_cell.length_b   1.000
_cell.length_c   1.000
_cell.angle_alpha   90.00
_cell.angle_beta   90.00
_cell.angle_gamma   90.00
#
_symmetry.space_group_name_H-M   'P 1'
#
loop_
_entity.id
_entity.type
_entity.pdbx_description
1 polymer ?
#
loop_
_entity_poly.entity_id
_entity_poly.type
_entity_poly.pdbx_seq_one_letter_code
_entity_poly.pdbx_strand_id
1 'polypeptide(L)'
;MTQFLNTILSKVCSINTTPLNQNSGSNQTSDLKTKYCQNLHTSLKQLEFISCFEMHLDNKKEDSYKLSFLQELARIKYSAEVNTIQSIQYCKVA
;
A
#
# COMPACT_ATOMS: atom_id res chain seq x y z
N MET A 1 8.59 -7.57 -14.21
CA MET A 1 8.09 -6.38 -13.48
C MET A 1 6.61 -6.06 -13.75
N THR A 2 6.01 -6.51 -14.86
CA THR A 2 4.61 -6.25 -15.23
C THR A 2 3.58 -7.22 -14.62
N GLN A 3 3.97 -8.46 -14.30
CA GLN A 3 3.04 -9.48 -13.80
C GLN A 3 2.61 -9.25 -12.33
N PHE A 4 3.49 -8.65 -11.52
CA PHE A 4 3.21 -8.38 -10.10
C PHE A 4 2.15 -7.29 -9.94
N LEU A 5 2.28 -6.20 -10.71
CA LEU A 5 1.31 -5.11 -10.77
C LEU A 5 -0.08 -5.60 -11.21
N ASN A 6 -0.14 -6.47 -12.23
CA ASN A 6 -1.40 -7.01 -12.73
C ASN A 6 -2.12 -7.93 -11.73
N THR A 7 -1.36 -8.65 -10.89
CA THR A 7 -1.93 -9.56 -9.89
C THR A 7 -2.54 -8.79 -8.71
N ILE A 8 -1.87 -7.71 -8.30
CA ILE A 8 -2.37 -6.79 -7.26
C ILE A 8 -3.60 -6.04 -7.76
N LEU A 9 -3.56 -5.48 -8.98
CA LEU A 9 -4.70 -4.76 -9.57
C LEU A 9 -5.95 -5.64 -9.73
N SER A 10 -5.78 -6.89 -10.17
CA SER A 10 -6.89 -7.84 -10.37
C SER A 10 -7.63 -8.21 -9.07
N LYS A 11 -6.90 -8.43 -7.96
CA LYS A 11 -7.52 -8.72 -6.67
C LYS A 11 -8.28 -7.53 -6.07
N VAL A 12 -7.86 -6.31 -6.39
CA VAL A 12 -8.42 -5.07 -5.82
C VAL A 12 -9.72 -4.64 -6.49
N CYS A 13 -9.88 -4.86 -7.80
CA CYS A 13 -11.14 -4.56 -8.50
C CYS A 13 -12.34 -5.39 -8.02
N SER A 14 -12.12 -6.47 -7.27
CA SER A 14 -13.17 -7.35 -6.76
C SER A 14 -13.73 -6.93 -5.39
N ILE A 15 -13.14 -5.94 -4.70
CA ILE A 15 -13.56 -5.56 -3.34
C ILE A 15 -14.44 -4.30 -3.39
N ASN A 16 -15.74 -4.56 -3.54
CA ASN A 16 -16.92 -3.80 -3.13
C ASN A 16 -16.80 -2.27 -3.02
N THR A 17 -17.40 -1.61 -4.00
CA THR A 17 -17.77 -0.19 -3.99
C THR A 17 -18.93 0.04 -3.01
N THR A 18 -18.65 0.68 -1.87
CA THR A 18 -19.70 1.30 -1.04
C THR A 18 -19.44 2.80 -1.01
N PRO A 19 -20.31 3.64 -1.60
CA PRO A 19 -20.12 5.08 -1.59
C PRO A 19 -20.59 5.64 -0.25
N LEU A 20 -19.69 6.29 0.50
CA LEU A 20 -20.03 7.06 1.69
C LEU A 20 -20.42 8.48 1.27
N ASN A 21 -21.72 8.74 1.31
CA ASN A 21 -22.33 10.05 1.12
C ASN A 21 -21.98 10.95 2.32
N GLN A 22 -21.23 12.03 2.11
CA GLN A 22 -21.03 13.07 3.13
C GLN A 22 -21.06 14.48 2.51
N ASN A 23 -22.21 15.12 2.64
CA ASN A 23 -22.40 16.56 2.56
C ASN A 23 -21.74 17.21 3.80
N SER A 24 -20.65 17.97 3.64
CA SER A 24 -20.18 18.99 4.62
C SER A 24 -19.02 19.84 4.07
N GLY A 25 -19.20 21.17 4.08
CA GLY A 25 -18.19 22.25 4.12
C GLY A 25 -16.86 22.10 3.36
N SER A 26 -16.64 22.97 2.37
CA SER A 26 -15.48 23.05 1.46
C SER A 26 -14.08 23.10 2.09
N ASN A 27 -13.94 23.24 3.41
CA ASN A 27 -12.65 23.37 4.10
C ASN A 27 -12.20 22.08 4.82
N GLN A 28 -13.08 21.10 5.06
CA GLN A 28 -12.70 19.80 5.66
C GLN A 28 -12.19 18.79 4.63
N THR A 29 -12.64 18.92 3.38
CA THR A 29 -12.30 18.00 2.29
C THR A 29 -10.84 18.15 1.83
N SER A 30 -10.27 19.36 1.88
CA SER A 30 -8.88 19.64 1.51
C SER A 30 -7.88 19.10 2.53
N ASP A 31 -8.20 19.17 3.82
CA ASP A 31 -7.34 18.70 4.92
C ASP A 31 -7.30 17.16 4.96
N LEU A 32 -8.47 16.52 4.77
CA LEU A 32 -8.56 15.07 4.60
C LEU A 32 -7.79 14.58 3.36
N LYS A 33 -7.90 15.28 2.22
CA LYS A 33 -7.15 14.96 1.01
C LYS A 33 -5.64 15.05 1.22
N THR A 34 -5.18 16.07 1.93
CA THR A 34 -3.76 16.26 2.26
C THR A 34 -3.25 15.09 3.09
N LYS A 35 -4.01 14.66 4.11
CA LYS A 35 -3.68 13.49 4.93
C LYS A 35 -3.62 12.19 4.12
N TYR A 36 -4.60 11.95 3.23
CA TYR A 36 -4.59 10.73 2.41
C TYR A 36 -3.42 10.71 1.42
N CYS A 37 -3.08 11.84 0.80
CA CYS A 37 -1.97 11.85 -0.13
C CYS A 37 -0.59 11.82 0.59
N GLN A 38 -0.49 12.33 1.82
CA GLN A 38 0.66 12.07 2.70
C GLN A 38 0.77 10.59 3.07
N ASN A 39 -0.34 9.95 3.46
CA ASN A 39 -0.37 8.52 3.76
C ASN A 39 0.02 7.68 2.54
N LEU A 40 -0.45 8.06 1.35
CA LEU A 40 -0.07 7.45 0.09
C LEU A 40 1.45 7.55 -0.12
N HIS A 41 2.01 8.75 0.02
CA HIS A 41 3.45 8.97 -0.15
C HIS A 41 4.28 8.10 0.81
N THR A 42 3.90 8.09 2.08
CA THR A 42 4.58 7.27 3.11
C THR A 42 4.47 5.79 2.81
N SER A 43 3.29 5.30 2.44
CA SER A 43 3.07 3.88 2.15
C SER A 43 3.85 3.43 0.92
N LEU A 44 3.95 4.27 -0.11
CA LEU A 44 4.77 3.99 -1.29
C LEU A 44 6.27 3.94 -0.95
N LYS A 45 6.77 4.85 -0.12
CA LYS A 45 8.17 4.79 0.35
C LYS A 45 8.45 3.53 1.18
N GLN A 46 7.50 3.10 2.01
CA GLN A 46 7.62 1.84 2.74
C GLN A 46 7.71 0.65 1.80
N LEU A 47 6.87 0.60 0.77
CA LEU A 47 6.92 -0.47 -0.24
C LEU A 47 8.21 -0.47 -1.05
N GLU A 48 8.72 0.71 -1.41
CA GLU A 48 10.02 0.86 -2.08
C GLU A 48 11.15 0.31 -1.20
N PHE A 49 11.19 0.69 0.08
CA PHE A 49 12.17 0.17 1.02
C PHE A 49 12.07 -1.36 1.17
N ILE A 50 10.87 -1.89 1.35
CA ILE A 50 10.64 -3.34 1.48
C ILE A 50 11.11 -4.06 0.22
N SER A 51 10.80 -3.53 -0.96
CA SER A 51 11.23 -4.13 -2.24
C SER A 51 12.75 -4.15 -2.37
N CYS A 52 13.42 -3.05 -2.01
CA CYS A 52 14.89 -2.98 -2.00
C CYS A 52 15.49 -3.96 -0.99
N PHE A 53 14.85 -4.10 0.16
CA PHE A 53 15.29 -4.99 1.21
C PHE A 53 15.11 -6.47 0.83
N GLU A 54 13.96 -6.86 0.28
CA GLU A 54 13.71 -8.21 -0.26
C GLU A 54 14.78 -8.57 -1.31
N MET A 55 15.06 -7.65 -2.25
CA MET A 55 16.12 -7.85 -3.24
C MET A 55 17.50 -8.02 -2.59
N HIS A 56 17.80 -7.30 -1.51
CA HIS A 56 19.04 -7.48 -0.77
C HIS A 56 19.12 -8.86 -0.11
N LEU A 57 18.04 -9.32 0.51
CA LEU A 57 17.96 -10.63 1.15
C LEU A 57 18.12 -11.77 0.12
N ASP A 58 17.45 -11.67 -1.04
CA ASP A 58 17.57 -12.65 -2.12
C ASP A 58 19.02 -12.77 -2.63
N ASN A 59 19.73 -11.64 -2.70
CA ASN A 59 21.14 -11.61 -3.14
C ASN A 59 22.11 -12.23 -2.13
N LYS A 60 21.73 -12.36 -0.86
CA LYS A 60 22.62 -12.88 0.19
C LYS A 60 22.74 -14.41 0.21
N LYS A 61 21.95 -15.14 -0.60
CA LYS A 61 21.91 -16.63 -0.64
C LYS A 61 21.86 -17.25 0.77
N GLU A 62 21.21 -16.53 1.70
CA GLU A 62 21.20 -16.89 3.10
C GLU A 62 19.92 -17.68 3.36
N ASP A 63 20.01 -19.01 3.32
CA ASP A 63 18.86 -19.92 3.55
C ASP A 63 18.39 -19.92 5.03
N SER A 64 18.88 -18.98 5.85
CA SER A 64 18.82 -19.05 7.32
C SER A 64 17.94 -17.98 7.98
N TYR A 65 17.13 -17.24 7.21
CA TYR A 65 16.18 -16.32 7.83
C TYR A 65 15.15 -17.09 8.64
N LYS A 66 15.01 -16.72 9.92
CA LYS A 66 14.00 -17.30 10.80
C LYS A 66 12.63 -17.11 10.18
N LEU A 67 11.80 -18.16 10.20
CA LEU A 67 10.44 -18.11 9.68
C LEU A 67 9.63 -16.94 10.26
N SER A 68 9.78 -16.66 11.56
CA SER A 68 9.11 -15.55 12.23
C SER A 68 9.47 -14.18 11.64
N PHE A 69 10.73 -13.99 11.24
CA PHE A 69 11.16 -12.76 10.59
C PHE A 69 10.51 -12.59 9.21
N LEU A 70 10.48 -13.66 8.40
CA LEU A 70 9.84 -13.64 7.08
C LEU A 70 8.33 -13.38 7.19
N GLN A 71 7.67 -13.96 8.20
CA GLN A 71 6.26 -13.75 8.48
C GLN A 71 5.95 -12.29 8.88
N GLU A 72 6.78 -11.70 9.75
CA GLU A 72 6.61 -10.27 10.12
C GLU A 72 6.87 -9.34 8.93
N LEU A 73 7.90 -9.61 8.13
CA LEU A 73 8.18 -8.83 6.91
C LEU A 73 6.99 -8.89 5.94
N ALA A 74 6.41 -10.08 5.72
CA ALA A 74 5.23 -10.25 4.89
C ALA A 74 4.01 -9.50 5.45
N ARG A 75 3.81 -9.49 6.78
CA ARG A 75 2.72 -8.73 7.41
C ARG A 75 2.87 -7.24 7.21
N ILE A 76 4.08 -6.70 7.40
CA ILE A 76 4.37 -5.27 7.20
C ILE A 76 4.13 -4.88 5.74
N LYS A 77 4.59 -5.70 4.79
CA LYS A 77 4.37 -5.49 3.36
C LYS A 77 2.87 -5.45 3.02
N TYR A 78 2.12 -6.45 3.47
CA TYR A 78 0.67 -6.50 3.25
C TYR A 78 -0.04 -5.25 3.82
N SER A 79 0.34 -4.80 5.02
CA SER A 79 -0.25 -3.58 5.59
C SER A 79 0.05 -2.34 4.74
N ALA A 80 1.27 -2.21 4.22
CA ALA A 80 1.65 -1.08 3.37
C ALA A 80 0.90 -1.12 2.02
N GLU A 81 0.67 -2.31 1.45
CA GLU A 81 -0.14 -2.49 0.24
C GLU A 81 -1.60 -2.05 0.47
N VAL A 82 -2.22 -2.52 1.56
CA VAL A 82 -3.60 -2.14 1.91
C VAL A 82 -3.72 -0.63 2.12
N ASN A 83 -2.81 -0.03 2.88
CA ASN A 83 -2.80 1.42 3.12
C ASN A 83 -2.62 2.23 1.83
N THR A 84 -1.77 1.73 0.92
CA THR A 84 -1.56 2.33 -0.40
C THR A 84 -2.84 2.29 -1.22
N ILE A 85 -3.51 1.14 -1.31
CA ILE A 85 -4.76 0.98 -2.05
C ILE A 85 -5.84 1.93 -1.52
N GLN A 86 -6.04 1.93 -0.20
CA GLN A 86 -7.01 2.82 0.44
C GLN A 86 -6.69 4.29 0.13
N SER A 87 -5.43 4.69 0.27
CA SER A 87 -5.02 6.08 0.04
C SER A 87 -5.13 6.50 -1.43
N ILE A 88 -4.87 5.59 -2.38
CA ILE A 88 -5.09 5.83 -3.82
C ILE A 88 -6.56 6.11 -4.12
N GLN A 89 -7.48 5.35 -3.51
CA GLN A 89 -8.91 5.55 -3.71
C GLN A 89 -9.34 6.98 -3.34
N TYR A 90 -8.72 7.59 -2.32
CA TYR A 90 -9.03 8.97 -1.93
C TYR A 90 -8.32 10.04 -2.77
N CYS A 91 -7.12 9.76 -3.30
CA CYS A 91 -6.40 10.73 -4.15
C CYS A 91 -6.84 10.70 -5.64
N LYS A 92 -7.49 9.62 -6.11
CA LYS A 92 -7.90 9.45 -7.53
C LYS A 92 -9.31 10.02 -7.86
N VAL A 93 -10.14 10.31 -6.87
CA VAL A 93 -11.50 10.90 -7.05
C VAL A 93 -11.44 12.44 -7.10
N ALA A 94 -10.41 13.01 -7.71
CA ALA A 94 -10.23 14.46 -7.87
C ALA A 94 -10.06 14.83 -9.35
#